data_AF-A0A1W5Z3X0-F1
#
_entry.id   AF-A0A1W5Z3X0-F1
#
_cell.length_a   1.000
_cell.length_b   1.000
_cell.length_c   1.000
_cell.angle_alpha   90.00
_cell.angle_beta   90.00
_cell.angle_gamma   90.00
#
_symmetry.space_group_name_H-M   'P 1'
#
loop_
_entity.id
_entity.type
_entity.pdbx_description
1 polymer ?
#
loop_
_entity_poly.entity_id
_entity_poly.type
_entity_poly.pdbx_seq_one_letter_code
_entity_poly.pdbx_strand_id
1 'polypeptide(L)'
;MRKALTGVLSLAVLIGTVTAAGASAGAATAAEPDAKSSGTAAVRGGDTSGKDIKDRILAIPGMSLIEEKPYFGYRYFVLNYTQPVDHRRPSKGTFQQRITVLHKDTARPTVFSTGGYHVSTNPSRSEPTQIVDGNQVSLEYRFFTPSRPAPADWSKLDIWQAATDQHRVFTALKKIYPQKWLATGGSKGGMTATYFERFYPKDMDAVVAYVAPNDVDDREDSAYDRFFRNVGTKECRDKLQAVQREGLIRRGPLLKKFKEHAAANELTYTTLGSFDRAYEAAVMDYIWGFWQYSTLADCTEILPDAKKATDEEIWDAVDAVSGFGFYSDQELEAYTPYYYQAGTQLGSPDIKQPWLGNLSRYGYQPPRNFVPRSIPMKFDRGAMRDVDRWVRNNARQMLYVYGENDPWRAEPFRLGRGAEDSYVYTVPGANHGARISGLPDAERAKATADIQRWAGVAPAAVQADPAKAKPLAKFDTRLDQLNGEIERGDEVLRP
;
A
#
# COMPACT_ATOMS: atom_id res chain seq x y z
N MET A 1 1.08 -41.79 22.04
CA MET A 1 -0.02 -42.39 21.25
C MET A 1 -1.09 -41.34 21.03
N ARG A 2 -1.64 -41.29 19.81
CA ARG A 2 -2.65 -40.39 19.21
C ARG A 2 -2.06 -39.36 18.24
N LYS A 3 -2.08 -39.77 16.97
CA LYS A 3 -1.85 -39.01 15.74
C LYS A 3 -3.17 -38.35 15.29
N ALA A 4 -3.09 -37.18 14.67
CA ALA A 4 -4.02 -36.67 13.65
C ALA A 4 -3.21 -35.67 12.79
N LEU A 5 -2.65 -36.07 11.65
CA LEU A 5 -3.25 -36.07 10.29
C LEU A 5 -3.56 -34.64 9.77
N THR A 6 -2.51 -33.97 9.29
CA THR A 6 -2.62 -32.88 8.30
C THR A 6 -2.69 -33.50 6.91
N GLY A 7 -3.83 -33.29 6.25
CA GLY A 7 -4.09 -33.75 4.88
C GLY A 7 -3.47 -32.81 3.86
N VAL A 8 -2.57 -33.36 3.04
CA VAL A 8 -2.11 -32.82 1.76
C VAL A 8 -3.21 -33.06 0.73
N LEU A 9 -3.62 -32.02 0.01
CA LEU A 9 -4.46 -32.14 -1.19
C LEU A 9 -3.67 -31.62 -2.38
N SER A 10 -3.00 -32.56 -3.04
CA SER A 10 -2.44 -32.42 -4.38
C SER A 10 -3.60 -32.37 -5.38
N LEU A 11 -3.69 -31.32 -6.20
CA LEU A 11 -4.52 -31.34 -7.39
C LEU A 11 -3.63 -31.55 -8.62
N ALA A 12 -3.77 -32.74 -9.20
CA ALA A 12 -3.16 -33.12 -10.45
C ALA A 12 -3.77 -32.33 -11.61
N VAL A 13 -2.92 -31.67 -12.41
CA VAL A 13 -3.28 -31.14 -13.73
C VAL A 13 -3.05 -32.27 -14.74
N LEU A 14 -4.14 -32.75 -15.32
CA LEU A 14 -4.13 -33.69 -16.44
C LEU A 14 -3.72 -32.95 -17.72
N ILE A 15 -2.62 -33.43 -18.31
CA ILE A 15 -2.10 -33.08 -19.63
C ILE A 15 -3.07 -33.61 -20.69
N GLY A 16 -3.58 -32.72 -21.54
CA GLY A 16 -4.30 -33.06 -22.76
C GLY A 16 -3.69 -32.34 -23.95
N THR A 17 -2.82 -33.03 -24.68
CA THR A 17 -2.27 -32.60 -25.98
C THR A 17 -3.22 -32.99 -27.11
N VAL A 18 -3.69 -32.04 -27.94
CA VAL A 18 -3.98 -32.28 -29.37
C VAL A 18 -3.70 -30.99 -30.19
N THR A 19 -3.29 -31.27 -31.41
CA THR A 19 -2.57 -30.55 -32.48
C THR A 19 -3.23 -29.36 -33.20
N ALA A 20 -2.37 -28.67 -33.95
CA ALA A 20 -2.56 -27.54 -34.84
C ALA A 20 -3.50 -27.73 -36.05
N ALA A 21 -4.14 -26.64 -36.47
CA ALA A 21 -4.42 -26.18 -37.84
C ALA A 21 -4.94 -24.73 -37.69
N GLY A 22 -4.44 -23.70 -38.36
CA GLY A 22 -4.47 -23.49 -39.81
C GLY A 22 -5.42 -22.30 -40.09
N ALA A 23 -4.86 -21.20 -40.62
CA ALA A 23 -5.51 -19.89 -40.78
C ALA A 23 -6.66 -19.83 -41.80
N SER A 24 -7.58 -18.88 -41.64
CA SER A 24 -8.14 -18.08 -42.74
C SER A 24 -8.83 -16.80 -42.26
N ALA A 25 -8.60 -15.73 -43.01
CA ALA A 25 -9.24 -14.43 -42.90
C ALA A 25 -10.65 -14.45 -43.54
N GLY A 26 -11.52 -13.50 -43.16
CA GLY A 26 -12.67 -13.17 -44.01
C GLY A 26 -13.86 -12.48 -43.34
N ALA A 27 -13.95 -11.17 -43.59
CA ALA A 27 -15.15 -10.39 -43.89
C ALA A 27 -16.18 -10.04 -42.79
N ALA A 28 -16.50 -8.74 -42.81
CA ALA A 28 -17.56 -8.05 -42.09
C ALA A 28 -18.95 -8.31 -42.70
N THR A 29 -20.00 -8.22 -41.87
CA THR A 29 -21.36 -7.81 -42.27
C THR A 29 -22.13 -7.19 -41.09
N ALA A 30 -23.16 -6.43 -41.45
CA ALA A 30 -23.82 -5.35 -40.73
C ALA A 30 -24.89 -5.74 -39.68
N ALA A 31 -25.10 -4.80 -38.76
CA ALA A 31 -26.34 -4.27 -38.16
C ALA A 31 -27.59 -5.17 -37.86
N GLU A 32 -27.95 -5.21 -36.56
CA GLU A 32 -29.26 -5.00 -35.87
C GLU A 32 -30.58 -5.64 -36.41
N PRO A 33 -31.58 -5.99 -35.54
CA PRO A 33 -32.08 -5.16 -34.43
C PRO A 33 -32.59 -5.86 -33.14
N ASP A 34 -32.77 -5.00 -32.12
CA ASP A 34 -33.64 -5.04 -30.93
C ASP A 34 -34.45 -6.30 -30.60
N ALA A 35 -34.20 -6.82 -29.39
CA ALA A 35 -35.21 -7.55 -28.62
C ALA A 35 -35.21 -7.10 -27.15
N LYS A 36 -36.28 -6.39 -26.79
CA LYS A 36 -36.67 -6.07 -25.42
C LYS A 36 -36.78 -7.35 -24.58
N SER A 37 -36.11 -7.38 -23.44
CA SER A 37 -36.47 -8.30 -22.35
C SER A 37 -36.50 -7.56 -21.02
N SER A 38 -37.63 -7.73 -20.37
CA SER A 38 -38.11 -7.12 -19.15
C SER A 38 -37.49 -7.70 -17.88
N GLY A 39 -37.14 -6.82 -16.94
CA GLY A 39 -37.52 -7.00 -15.54
C GLY A 39 -36.56 -7.77 -14.63
N THR A 40 -35.62 -7.04 -14.02
CA THR A 40 -35.29 -7.19 -12.60
C THR A 40 -35.00 -5.81 -12.02
N ALA A 41 -35.70 -5.46 -10.94
CA ALA A 41 -35.66 -4.14 -10.32
C ALA A 41 -34.29 -3.88 -9.67
N ALA A 42 -33.44 -3.12 -10.36
CA ALA A 42 -32.27 -2.50 -9.76
C ALA A 42 -32.73 -1.29 -8.91
N VAL A 43 -32.21 -1.21 -7.70
CA VAL A 43 -32.37 -0.08 -6.78
C VAL A 43 -31.84 1.18 -7.49
N ARG A 44 -32.76 2.04 -7.95
CA ARG A 44 -32.42 3.38 -8.48
C ARG A 44 -32.05 4.29 -7.31
N GLY A 45 -30.75 4.41 -7.03
CA GLY A 45 -30.21 5.61 -6.39
C GLY A 45 -30.44 6.80 -7.32
N GLY A 46 -30.93 7.91 -6.78
CA GLY A 46 -31.42 9.05 -7.55
C GLY A 46 -30.30 9.78 -8.28
N ASP A 47 -30.04 9.42 -9.54
CA ASP A 47 -29.18 10.18 -10.44
C ASP A 47 -30.00 11.31 -11.09
N THR A 48 -29.80 12.55 -10.64
CA THR A 48 -30.52 13.74 -11.12
C THR A 48 -30.14 14.14 -12.55
N SER A 49 -29.17 13.48 -13.18
CA SER A 49 -28.74 13.76 -14.57
C SER A 49 -29.44 12.91 -15.63
N GLY A 50 -30.21 11.88 -15.24
CA GLY A 50 -30.90 10.95 -16.14
C GLY A 50 -29.98 10.06 -17.00
N LYS A 51 -28.66 10.35 -17.05
CA LYS A 51 -27.63 9.56 -17.74
C LYS A 51 -26.99 8.58 -16.76
N ASP A 52 -26.64 7.40 -17.27
CA ASP A 52 -25.99 6.38 -16.47
C ASP A 52 -24.62 6.84 -15.94
N ILE A 53 -24.24 6.42 -14.72
CA ILE A 53 -22.97 6.83 -14.10
C ILE A 53 -21.75 6.43 -14.94
N LYS A 54 -21.80 5.27 -15.61
CA LYS A 54 -20.74 4.83 -16.52
C LYS A 54 -20.55 5.82 -17.66
N ASP A 55 -21.65 6.21 -18.31
CA ASP A 55 -21.62 7.16 -19.43
C ASP A 55 -21.06 8.52 -19.00
N ARG A 56 -21.43 8.98 -17.79
CA ARG A 56 -20.90 10.22 -17.21
C ARG A 56 -19.40 10.16 -16.97
N ILE A 57 -18.90 9.05 -16.42
CA ILE A 57 -17.47 8.83 -16.19
C ILE A 57 -16.71 8.76 -17.52
N LEU A 58 -17.22 8.02 -18.51
CA LEU A 58 -16.58 7.87 -19.81
C LEU A 58 -16.66 9.12 -20.69
N ALA A 59 -17.56 10.06 -20.37
CA ALA A 59 -17.58 11.39 -21.00
C ALA A 59 -16.44 12.31 -20.52
N ILE A 60 -15.69 11.95 -19.48
CA ILE A 60 -14.49 12.70 -19.05
C ILE A 60 -13.39 12.53 -20.12
N PRO A 61 -12.84 13.61 -20.68
CA PRO A 61 -11.74 13.51 -21.64
C PRO A 61 -10.54 12.75 -21.08
N GLY A 62 -10.08 11.75 -21.82
CA GLY A 62 -8.95 10.89 -21.44
C GLY A 62 -9.33 9.72 -20.53
N MET A 63 -10.60 9.56 -20.14
CA MET A 63 -11.11 8.40 -19.41
C MET A 63 -11.48 7.29 -20.38
N SER A 64 -11.13 6.04 -20.07
CA SER A 64 -11.58 4.86 -20.83
C SER A 64 -11.84 3.67 -19.92
N LEU A 65 -12.80 2.83 -20.30
CA LEU A 65 -13.14 1.62 -19.55
C LEU A 65 -12.15 0.50 -19.87
N ILE A 66 -11.61 -0.12 -18.83
CA ILE A 66 -10.96 -1.44 -18.94
C ILE A 66 -12.01 -2.52 -18.68
N GLU A 67 -12.70 -2.43 -17.55
CA GLU A 67 -13.66 -3.45 -17.12
C GLU A 67 -14.68 -2.84 -16.15
N GLU A 68 -15.91 -3.36 -16.18
CA GLU A 68 -16.90 -3.15 -15.12
C GLU A 68 -17.16 -4.49 -14.43
N LYS A 69 -16.93 -4.57 -13.12
CA LYS A 69 -17.16 -5.79 -12.35
C LYS A 69 -18.45 -5.65 -11.52
N PRO A 70 -19.37 -6.63 -11.59
CA PRO A 70 -20.61 -6.57 -10.82
C PRO A 70 -20.34 -6.72 -9.32
N TYR A 71 -20.99 -5.89 -8.50
CA TYR A 71 -21.00 -6.03 -7.05
C TYR A 71 -22.36 -5.62 -6.48
N PHE A 72 -22.83 -6.26 -5.41
CA PHE A 72 -24.13 -5.90 -4.83
C PHE A 72 -24.05 -4.56 -4.08
N GLY A 73 -24.92 -3.62 -4.41
CA GLY A 73 -25.00 -2.31 -3.74
C GLY A 73 -23.93 -1.29 -4.16
N TYR A 74 -23.07 -1.63 -5.11
CA TYR A 74 -22.09 -0.73 -5.73
C TYR A 74 -21.96 -1.02 -7.23
N ARG A 75 -21.41 -0.07 -7.98
CA ARG A 75 -20.85 -0.31 -9.32
C ARG A 75 -19.35 -0.14 -9.27
N TYR A 76 -18.61 -1.09 -9.80
CA TYR A 76 -17.16 -1.07 -9.76
C TYR A 76 -16.57 -1.00 -11.16
N PHE A 77 -15.78 0.04 -11.40
CA PHE A 77 -15.13 0.29 -12.69
C PHE A 77 -13.62 0.25 -12.54
N VAL A 78 -12.96 -0.49 -13.42
CA VAL A 78 -11.52 -0.40 -13.68
C VAL A 78 -11.36 0.42 -14.94
N LEU A 79 -10.59 1.51 -14.85
CA LEU A 79 -10.52 2.54 -15.87
C LEU A 79 -9.05 2.89 -16.14
N ASN A 80 -8.80 3.46 -17.32
CA ASN A 80 -7.59 4.22 -17.60
C ASN A 80 -7.92 5.71 -17.63
N TYR A 81 -7.03 6.53 -17.10
CA TYR A 81 -7.05 7.97 -17.25
C TYR A 81 -5.75 8.47 -17.90
N THR A 82 -5.88 9.25 -18.96
CA THR A 82 -4.73 9.77 -19.71
C THR A 82 -4.06 10.90 -18.92
N GLN A 83 -2.81 10.66 -18.52
CA GLN A 83 -1.98 11.61 -17.78
C GLN A 83 -0.78 12.11 -18.61
N PRO A 84 -0.37 13.37 -18.45
CA PRO A 84 0.94 13.83 -18.89
C PRO A 84 2.09 13.04 -18.27
N VAL A 85 3.11 12.74 -19.07
CA VAL A 85 4.38 12.20 -18.56
C VAL A 85 5.06 13.23 -17.64
N ASP A 86 5.05 14.49 -18.05
CA ASP A 86 5.64 15.62 -17.32
C ASP A 86 4.59 16.75 -17.18
N HIS A 87 4.03 16.95 -15.99
CA HIS A 87 3.02 18.00 -15.76
C HIS A 87 3.58 19.42 -15.90
N ARG A 88 4.91 19.59 -15.83
CA ARG A 88 5.56 20.88 -16.12
C ARG A 88 5.57 21.17 -17.63
N ARG A 89 5.42 20.15 -18.48
CA ARG A 89 5.43 20.24 -19.95
C ARG A 89 4.42 19.25 -20.53
N PRO A 90 3.10 19.49 -20.33
CA PRO A 90 2.07 18.48 -20.57
C PRO A 90 1.89 18.07 -22.04
N SER A 91 2.42 18.86 -22.98
CA SER A 91 2.42 18.54 -24.41
C SER A 91 3.48 17.51 -24.82
N LYS A 92 4.41 17.12 -23.92
CA LYS A 92 5.55 16.23 -24.23
C LYS A 92 5.24 14.74 -24.11
N GLY A 93 3.98 14.37 -24.29
CA GLY A 93 3.53 12.98 -24.27
C GLY A 93 2.71 12.63 -23.03
N THR A 94 2.01 11.51 -23.15
CA THR A 94 1.07 11.00 -22.15
C THR A 94 1.29 9.52 -21.89
N PHE A 95 0.72 9.03 -20.80
CA PHE A 95 0.60 7.61 -20.49
C PHE A 95 -0.80 7.32 -19.93
N GLN A 96 -1.18 6.05 -19.92
CA GLN A 96 -2.43 5.62 -19.28
C GLN A 96 -2.15 5.27 -17.83
N GLN A 97 -2.83 5.96 -16.90
CA GLN A 97 -2.77 5.66 -15.48
C GLN A 97 -4.04 4.91 -15.07
N ARG A 98 -3.88 3.79 -14.38
CA ARG A 98 -5.00 2.97 -13.92
C ARG A 98 -5.67 3.64 -12.72
N ILE A 99 -6.99 3.72 -12.79
CA ILE A 99 -7.85 4.15 -11.68
C ILE A 99 -8.97 3.13 -11.47
N THR A 100 -9.47 3.02 -10.24
CA THR A 100 -10.67 2.25 -9.95
C THR A 100 -11.71 3.15 -9.27
N VAL A 101 -12.99 2.91 -9.57
CA VAL A 101 -14.10 3.66 -9.00
C VAL A 101 -15.12 2.67 -8.45
N LEU A 102 -15.28 2.67 -7.13
CA LEU A 102 -16.37 2.02 -6.42
C LEU A 102 -17.48 3.05 -6.19
N HIS A 103 -18.42 3.09 -7.13
CA HIS A 103 -19.55 4.00 -7.12
C HIS A 103 -20.68 3.46 -6.24
N LYS A 104 -21.19 4.30 -5.34
CA LYS A 104 -22.37 4.03 -4.52
C LYS A 104 -23.52 4.94 -4.89
N ASP A 105 -23.31 6.26 -4.83
CA ASP A 105 -24.32 7.29 -5.16
C ASP A 105 -23.63 8.66 -5.29
N THR A 106 -24.07 9.52 -6.22
CA THR A 106 -23.51 10.88 -6.37
C THR A 106 -23.88 11.87 -5.26
N ALA A 107 -24.89 11.55 -4.44
CA ALA A 107 -25.28 12.32 -3.26
C ALA A 107 -24.43 12.01 -2.02
N ARG A 108 -23.43 11.13 -2.15
CA ARG A 108 -22.55 10.70 -1.05
C ARG A 108 -21.15 11.28 -1.19
N PRO A 109 -20.40 11.46 -0.07
CA PRO A 109 -19.00 11.84 -0.11
C PRO A 109 -18.17 10.79 -0.86
N THR A 110 -16.99 11.20 -1.31
CA THR A 110 -16.04 10.35 -2.03
C THR A 110 -14.73 10.25 -1.27
N VAL A 111 -14.25 9.04 -1.06
CA VAL A 111 -12.93 8.79 -0.50
C VAL A 111 -11.95 8.52 -1.63
N PHE A 112 -10.88 9.30 -1.68
CA PHE A 112 -9.78 9.12 -2.60
C PHE A 112 -8.65 8.34 -1.93
N SER A 113 -8.57 7.05 -2.25
CA SER A 113 -7.45 6.20 -1.85
C SER A 113 -6.24 6.50 -2.75
N THR A 114 -5.33 7.33 -2.25
CA THR A 114 -4.09 7.67 -2.94
C THR A 114 -3.12 6.51 -2.77
N GLY A 115 -3.05 5.62 -3.76
CA GLY A 115 -2.16 4.46 -3.72
C GLY A 115 -0.69 4.86 -3.57
N GLY A 116 0.09 3.98 -2.97
CA GLY A 116 1.54 4.10 -2.91
C GLY A 116 2.25 3.34 -4.02
N TYR A 117 1.63 2.25 -4.49
CA TYR A 117 2.22 1.28 -5.40
C TYR A 117 1.23 0.93 -6.52
N HIS A 118 1.00 -0.37 -6.75
CA HIS A 118 -0.04 -0.87 -7.64
C HIS A 118 -1.44 -0.65 -7.06
N VAL A 119 -2.46 -0.52 -7.91
CA VAL A 119 -3.85 -0.53 -7.44
C VAL A 119 -4.45 -1.92 -7.66
N SER A 120 -5.09 -2.48 -6.62
CA SER A 120 -5.87 -3.71 -6.81
C SER A 120 -7.04 -3.46 -7.75
N THR A 121 -7.28 -4.40 -8.66
CA THR A 121 -8.46 -4.37 -9.54
C THR A 121 -9.63 -5.17 -8.96
N ASN A 122 -9.50 -5.68 -7.73
CA ASN A 122 -10.59 -6.30 -6.99
C ASN A 122 -11.32 -5.24 -6.14
N PRO A 123 -12.67 -5.22 -6.14
CA PRO A 123 -13.42 -4.27 -5.32
C PRO A 123 -13.07 -4.39 -3.83
N SER A 124 -12.77 -3.27 -3.19
CA SER A 124 -12.53 -3.17 -1.74
C SER A 124 -12.88 -1.78 -1.22
N ARG A 125 -13.10 -1.66 0.09
CA ARG A 125 -13.34 -0.38 0.77
C ARG A 125 -12.29 -0.08 1.80
N SER A 126 -11.72 1.11 1.69
CA SER A 126 -10.90 1.70 2.74
C SER A 126 -11.73 1.94 4.02
N GLU A 127 -11.12 1.91 5.19
CA GLU A 127 -11.78 2.20 6.46
C GLU A 127 -12.54 3.55 6.44
N PRO A 128 -11.99 4.66 5.88
CA PRO A 128 -12.77 5.89 5.72
C PRO A 128 -14.00 5.73 4.82
N THR A 129 -13.94 4.94 3.75
CA THR A 129 -15.09 4.64 2.88
C THR A 129 -16.20 3.94 3.65
N GLN A 130 -15.83 3.02 4.56
CA GLN A 130 -16.78 2.35 5.45
C GLN A 130 -17.38 3.35 6.45
N ILE A 131 -16.55 4.23 7.01
CA ILE A 131 -16.97 5.21 8.02
C ILE A 131 -18.04 6.17 7.47
N VAL A 132 -17.86 6.64 6.24
CA VAL A 132 -18.75 7.64 5.62
C VAL A 132 -19.84 7.01 4.73
N ASP A 133 -19.80 5.69 4.55
CA ASP A 133 -20.64 4.95 3.61
C ASP A 133 -20.65 5.59 2.21
N GLY A 134 -19.47 5.91 1.70
CA GLY A 134 -19.26 6.77 0.53
C GLY A 134 -18.94 6.03 -0.77
N ASN A 135 -18.61 6.82 -1.79
CA ASN A 135 -17.91 6.34 -2.98
C ASN A 135 -16.41 6.16 -2.66
N GLN A 136 -15.71 5.35 -3.44
CA GLN A 136 -14.24 5.31 -3.40
C GLN A 136 -13.65 5.44 -4.80
N VAL A 137 -12.59 6.23 -4.91
CA VAL A 137 -11.71 6.28 -6.07
C VAL A 137 -10.33 5.83 -5.60
N SER A 138 -9.71 4.87 -6.29
CA SER A 138 -8.33 4.46 -6.02
C SER A 138 -7.46 4.73 -7.25
N LEU A 139 -6.24 5.23 -7.02
CA LEU A 139 -5.30 5.59 -8.09
C LEU A 139 -4.02 4.78 -7.98
N GLU A 140 -3.63 4.11 -9.07
CA GLU A 140 -2.32 3.46 -9.17
C GLU A 140 -1.22 4.52 -9.23
N TYR A 141 -0.16 4.34 -8.44
CA TYR A 141 0.93 5.29 -8.41
C TYR A 141 1.70 5.26 -9.73
N ARG A 142 2.08 6.42 -10.26
CA ARG A 142 2.85 6.48 -11.51
C ARG A 142 4.12 5.63 -11.43
N PHE A 143 4.52 5.04 -12.55
CA PHE A 143 5.66 4.13 -12.74
C PHE A 143 5.47 2.69 -12.26
N PHE A 144 4.46 2.40 -11.44
CA PHE A 144 4.03 1.01 -11.23
C PHE A 144 3.28 0.54 -12.47
N THR A 145 3.60 -0.64 -12.98
CA THR A 145 2.99 -1.14 -14.21
C THR A 145 1.54 -1.59 -13.98
N PRO A 146 0.63 -1.31 -14.94
CA PRO A 146 0.86 -0.72 -16.26
C PRO A 146 0.90 0.83 -16.30
N SER A 147 0.73 1.53 -15.17
CA SER A 147 0.74 3.00 -15.08
C SER A 147 2.12 3.66 -15.21
N ARG A 148 2.91 3.26 -16.23
CA ARG A 148 4.27 3.75 -16.47
C ARG A 148 4.42 4.35 -17.87
N PRO A 149 4.99 5.57 -18.00
CA PRO A 149 5.40 6.11 -19.29
C PRO A 149 6.34 5.16 -20.07
N ALA A 150 6.16 5.08 -21.39
CA ALA A 150 7.02 4.28 -22.27
C ALA A 150 7.61 5.18 -23.38
N PRO A 151 8.94 5.36 -23.44
CA PRO A 151 9.95 4.90 -22.47
C PRO A 151 9.83 5.59 -21.10
N ALA A 152 10.34 4.94 -20.05
CA ALA A 152 10.30 5.46 -18.69
C ALA A 152 11.41 6.51 -18.45
N ASP A 153 11.03 7.79 -18.39
CA ASP A 153 11.91 8.86 -17.89
C ASP A 153 11.79 8.93 -16.37
N TRP A 154 12.66 8.21 -15.66
CA TRP A 154 12.67 8.15 -14.19
C TRP A 154 12.76 9.51 -13.48
N SER A 155 13.27 10.55 -14.16
CA SER A 155 13.25 11.92 -13.60
C SER A 155 11.84 12.50 -13.42
N LYS A 156 10.80 11.80 -13.91
CA LYS A 156 9.38 12.15 -13.76
C LYS A 156 8.67 11.33 -12.69
N LEU A 157 9.38 10.45 -12.00
CA LEU A 157 8.92 9.81 -10.79
C LEU A 157 9.30 10.68 -9.58
N ASP A 158 8.52 11.73 -9.36
CA ASP A 158 8.68 12.63 -8.22
C ASP A 158 7.35 12.85 -7.48
N ILE A 159 7.42 13.28 -6.21
CA ILE A 159 6.26 13.51 -5.33
C ILE A 159 5.27 14.50 -5.98
N TRP A 160 5.76 15.61 -6.54
CA TRP A 160 4.90 16.65 -7.09
C TRP A 160 4.17 16.17 -8.35
N GLN A 161 4.85 15.40 -9.21
CA GLN A 161 4.24 14.83 -10.41
C GLN A 161 3.10 13.87 -10.04
N ALA A 162 3.28 13.03 -9.02
CA ALA A 162 2.23 12.14 -8.54
C ALA A 162 1.08 12.89 -7.84
N ALA A 163 1.38 13.92 -7.04
CA ALA A 163 0.36 14.81 -6.47
C ALA A 163 -0.46 15.52 -7.57
N THR A 164 0.19 15.86 -8.69
CA THR A 164 -0.49 16.49 -9.83
C THR A 164 -1.34 15.49 -10.62
N ASP A 165 -0.95 14.21 -10.68
CA ASP A 165 -1.83 13.16 -11.21
C ASP A 165 -3.12 13.07 -10.39
N GLN A 166 -3.00 13.06 -9.06
CA GLN A 166 -4.12 13.02 -8.12
C GLN A 166 -5.04 14.24 -8.28
N HIS A 167 -4.46 15.45 -8.35
CA HIS A 167 -5.20 16.69 -8.61
C HIS A 167 -6.06 16.61 -9.88
N ARG A 168 -5.49 16.06 -10.97
CA ARG A 168 -6.21 15.94 -12.25
C ARG A 168 -7.36 14.95 -12.18
N VAL A 169 -7.15 13.79 -11.54
CA VAL A 169 -8.21 12.79 -11.31
C VAL A 169 -9.33 13.38 -10.46
N PHE A 170 -8.99 14.03 -9.35
CA PHE A 170 -9.94 14.73 -8.50
C PHE A 170 -10.73 15.78 -9.29
N THR A 171 -10.05 16.69 -9.98
CA THR A 171 -10.67 17.77 -10.76
C THR A 171 -11.64 17.24 -11.82
N ALA A 172 -11.30 16.12 -12.46
CA ALA A 172 -12.15 15.49 -13.45
C ALA A 172 -13.41 14.87 -12.80
N LEU A 173 -13.24 14.10 -11.72
CA LEU A 173 -14.32 13.35 -11.07
C LEU A 173 -15.19 14.19 -10.13
N LYS A 174 -14.69 15.30 -9.59
CA LYS A 174 -15.45 16.23 -8.72
C LYS A 174 -16.71 16.78 -9.41
N LYS A 175 -16.71 16.86 -10.74
CA LYS A 175 -17.87 17.24 -11.56
C LYS A 175 -19.01 16.22 -11.51
N ILE A 176 -18.69 14.96 -11.21
CA ILE A 176 -19.64 13.85 -11.08
C ILE A 176 -20.01 13.64 -9.61
N TYR A 177 -19.03 13.81 -8.71
CA TYR A 177 -19.16 13.61 -7.27
C TYR A 177 -18.99 14.94 -6.52
N PRO A 178 -20.05 15.78 -6.45
CA PRO A 178 -19.93 17.15 -5.95
C PRO A 178 -19.78 17.26 -4.44
N GLN A 179 -20.11 16.20 -3.68
CA GLN A 179 -20.05 16.17 -2.21
C GLN A 179 -18.62 16.21 -1.68
N LYS A 180 -18.44 16.10 -0.37
CA LYS A 180 -17.14 16.16 0.31
C LYS A 180 -16.17 15.06 -0.16
N TRP A 181 -14.88 15.38 -0.23
CA TRP A 181 -13.81 14.46 -0.62
C TRP A 181 -12.80 14.26 0.51
N LEU A 182 -12.38 13.02 0.77
CA LEU A 182 -11.39 12.71 1.79
C LEU A 182 -10.24 11.92 1.15
N ALA A 183 -8.98 12.30 1.38
CA ALA A 183 -7.86 11.48 0.97
C ALA A 183 -7.50 10.46 2.04
N THR A 184 -7.08 9.26 1.61
CA THR A 184 -6.63 8.20 2.50
C THR A 184 -5.54 7.34 1.87
N GLY A 185 -4.76 6.68 2.72
CA GLY A 185 -3.85 5.63 2.30
C GLY A 185 -3.04 5.08 3.48
N GLY A 186 -2.52 3.87 3.31
CA GLY A 186 -1.61 3.23 4.26
C GLY A 186 -0.16 3.33 3.80
N SER A 187 0.77 3.48 4.74
CA SER A 187 2.21 3.45 4.46
C SER A 187 2.60 4.52 3.43
N LYS A 188 3.23 4.14 2.32
CA LYS A 188 3.46 5.03 1.18
C LYS A 188 2.18 5.68 0.64
N GLY A 189 1.03 5.00 0.66
CA GLY A 189 -0.25 5.62 0.31
C GLY A 189 -0.67 6.73 1.28
N GLY A 190 -0.37 6.59 2.57
CA GLY A 190 -0.62 7.64 3.57
C GLY A 190 0.33 8.84 3.42
N MET A 191 1.57 8.56 2.99
CA MET A 191 2.51 9.59 2.54
C MET A 191 1.94 10.33 1.34
N THR A 192 1.48 9.64 0.30
CA THR A 192 0.91 10.27 -0.90
C THR A 192 -0.34 11.07 -0.60
N ALA A 193 -1.21 10.63 0.33
CA ALA A 193 -2.36 11.41 0.78
C ALA A 193 -1.91 12.74 1.42
N THR A 194 -0.88 12.69 2.27
CA THR A 194 -0.28 13.87 2.90
C THR A 194 0.39 14.79 1.87
N TYR A 195 1.08 14.23 0.88
CA TYR A 195 1.75 14.99 -0.18
C TYR A 195 0.75 15.64 -1.13
N PHE A 196 -0.36 14.96 -1.41
CA PHE A 196 -1.42 15.51 -2.22
C PHE A 196 -1.96 16.78 -1.59
N GLU A 197 -2.36 16.68 -0.32
CA GLU A 197 -2.86 17.80 0.46
C GLU A 197 -1.84 18.93 0.56
N ARG A 198 -0.57 18.59 0.71
CA ARG A 198 0.52 19.57 0.68
C ARG A 198 0.55 20.44 -0.58
N PHE A 199 0.43 19.83 -1.76
CA PHE A 199 0.55 20.54 -3.03
C PHE A 199 -0.78 21.11 -3.54
N TYR A 200 -1.90 20.54 -3.08
CA TYR A 200 -3.26 20.90 -3.49
C TYR A 200 -4.22 20.98 -2.28
N PRO A 201 -3.99 21.90 -1.32
CA PRO A 201 -4.68 21.93 -0.02
C PRO A 201 -6.14 22.41 -0.05
N LYS A 202 -6.75 22.43 -1.24
CA LYS A 202 -8.15 22.81 -1.46
C LYS A 202 -8.94 21.71 -2.16
N ASP A 203 -8.28 20.61 -2.51
CA ASP A 203 -8.91 19.52 -3.23
C ASP A 203 -9.66 18.59 -2.27
N MET A 204 -9.08 18.30 -1.10
CA MET A 204 -9.68 17.41 -0.10
C MET A 204 -10.26 18.21 1.08
N ASP A 205 -11.33 17.69 1.65
CA ASP A 205 -11.96 18.20 2.87
C ASP A 205 -11.37 17.57 4.15
N ALA A 206 -10.63 16.46 4.03
CA ALA A 206 -9.85 15.87 5.11
C ALA A 206 -8.83 14.85 4.57
N VAL A 207 -7.83 14.53 5.40
CA VAL A 207 -6.85 13.46 5.15
C VAL A 207 -6.88 12.46 6.31
N VAL A 208 -6.95 11.17 6.00
CA VAL A 208 -6.82 10.08 6.97
C VAL A 208 -5.67 9.17 6.53
N ALA A 209 -4.50 9.33 7.14
CA ALA A 209 -3.29 8.60 6.78
C ALA A 209 -2.94 7.55 7.83
N TYR A 210 -2.72 6.32 7.38
CA TYR A 210 -2.35 5.19 8.23
C TYR A 210 -0.87 4.89 8.07
N VAL A 211 -0.18 4.66 9.18
CA VAL A 211 1.20 4.14 9.26
C VAL A 211 2.18 4.82 8.30
N ALA A 212 1.96 6.11 8.03
CA ALA A 212 2.69 6.87 7.03
C ALA A 212 4.02 7.38 7.62
N PRO A 213 5.19 6.93 7.13
CA PRO A 213 6.47 7.41 7.64
C PRO A 213 6.79 8.81 7.14
N ASN A 214 7.61 9.52 7.90
CA ASN A 214 8.04 10.89 7.62
C ASN A 214 9.53 11.05 7.94
N ASP A 215 10.38 10.54 7.05
CA ASP A 215 11.84 10.67 7.14
C ASP A 215 12.27 12.08 6.69
N VAL A 216 12.40 12.98 7.67
CA VAL A 216 12.74 14.39 7.44
C VAL A 216 14.24 14.58 7.16
N ASP A 217 15.08 13.68 7.66
CA ASP A 217 16.53 13.72 7.49
C ASP A 217 17.07 12.29 7.43
N ASP A 218 17.24 11.80 6.19
CA ASP A 218 17.77 10.49 5.78
C ASP A 218 19.19 10.14 6.34
N ARG A 219 19.73 10.95 7.25
CA ARG A 219 20.98 10.70 7.97
C ARG A 219 20.79 10.58 9.49
N GLU A 220 19.55 10.67 9.98
CA GLU A 220 19.21 10.74 11.39
C GLU A 220 18.29 9.60 11.81
N ASP A 221 18.80 8.38 11.82
CA ASP A 221 17.98 7.19 12.15
C ASP A 221 17.92 6.84 13.63
N SER A 222 18.31 7.75 14.54
CA SER A 222 18.35 7.41 15.97
C SER A 222 16.97 7.11 16.57
N ALA A 223 15.90 7.53 15.90
CA ALA A 223 14.53 7.18 16.25
C ALA A 223 14.25 5.68 16.06
N TYR A 224 14.65 5.10 14.93
CA TYR A 224 14.55 3.66 14.70
C TYR A 224 15.42 2.87 15.68
N ASP A 225 16.66 3.32 15.94
CA ASP A 225 17.53 2.70 16.95
C ASP A 225 16.86 2.67 18.34
N ARG A 226 16.21 3.78 18.74
CA ARG A 226 15.46 3.84 20.00
C ARG A 226 14.24 2.91 19.97
N PHE A 227 13.54 2.82 18.85
CA PHE A 227 12.39 1.94 18.68
C PHE A 227 12.79 0.47 18.88
N PHE A 228 13.78 -0.04 18.13
CA PHE A 228 14.20 -1.43 18.22
C PHE A 228 14.84 -1.82 19.55
N ARG A 229 15.35 -0.86 20.34
CA ARG A 229 15.78 -1.12 21.73
C ARG A 229 14.62 -1.38 22.69
N ASN A 230 13.42 -0.89 22.40
CA ASN A 230 12.32 -0.79 23.36
C ASN A 230 11.04 -1.54 22.95
N VAL A 231 10.81 -1.80 21.66
CA VAL A 231 9.59 -2.43 21.15
C VAL A 231 9.33 -3.81 21.78
N GLY A 232 8.09 -4.06 22.18
CA GLY A 232 7.66 -5.31 22.82
C GLY A 232 8.44 -5.68 24.09
N THR A 233 8.56 -6.98 24.38
CA THR A 233 9.27 -7.48 25.56
C THR A 233 10.75 -7.69 25.26
N LYS A 234 11.60 -7.57 26.30
CA LYS A 234 13.03 -7.89 26.18
C LYS A 234 13.25 -9.34 25.71
N GLU A 235 12.48 -10.28 26.26
CA GLU A 235 12.55 -11.69 25.86
C GLU A 235 12.30 -11.87 24.35
N CYS A 236 11.28 -11.19 23.82
CA CYS A 236 10.98 -11.28 22.40
C CYS A 236 12.11 -10.71 21.54
N ARG A 237 12.61 -9.53 21.92
CA ARG A 237 13.76 -8.92 21.24
C ARG A 237 14.99 -9.83 21.28
N ASP A 238 15.30 -10.43 22.42
CA ASP A 238 16.45 -11.34 22.55
C ASP A 238 16.30 -12.57 21.63
N LYS A 239 15.10 -13.15 21.50
CA LYS A 239 14.82 -14.28 20.59
C LYS A 239 15.03 -13.90 19.12
N LEU A 240 14.43 -12.79 18.69
CA LEU A 240 14.58 -12.29 17.31
C LEU A 240 16.05 -12.01 16.97
N GLN A 241 16.77 -11.36 17.88
CA GLN A 241 18.20 -11.08 17.73
C GLN A 241 19.04 -12.35 17.65
N ALA A 242 18.69 -13.39 18.42
CA ALA A 242 19.38 -14.67 18.38
C ALA A 242 19.15 -15.41 17.06
N VAL A 243 17.92 -15.46 16.54
CA VAL A 243 17.61 -16.06 15.23
C VAL A 243 18.37 -15.33 14.12
N GLN A 244 18.31 -14.01 14.08
CA GLN A 244 19.03 -13.21 13.08
C GLN A 244 20.54 -13.46 13.13
N ARG A 245 21.11 -13.51 14.34
CA ARG A 245 22.53 -13.78 14.56
C ARG A 245 22.92 -15.17 14.06
N GLU A 246 22.13 -16.20 14.36
CA GLU A 246 22.37 -17.57 13.87
C GLU A 246 22.28 -17.64 12.34
N GLY A 247 21.38 -16.89 11.70
CA GLY A 247 21.33 -16.74 10.24
C GLY A 247 22.66 -16.30 9.63
N LEU A 248 23.39 -15.40 10.29
CA LEU A 248 24.70 -14.95 9.81
C LEU A 248 25.87 -15.84 10.26
N ILE A 249 25.80 -16.47 11.43
CA ILE A 249 26.81 -17.45 11.89
C ILE A 249 26.81 -18.67 10.96
N ARG A 250 25.62 -19.16 10.58
CA ARG A 250 25.40 -20.33 9.73
C ARG A 250 25.35 -19.98 8.25
N ARG A 251 25.97 -18.87 7.85
CA ARG A 251 25.96 -18.37 6.47
C ARG A 251 26.35 -19.43 5.44
N GLY A 252 27.35 -20.27 5.73
CA GLY A 252 27.80 -21.32 4.80
C GLY A 252 26.66 -22.25 4.33
N PRO A 253 26.08 -23.07 5.24
CA PRO A 253 24.97 -23.95 4.89
C PRO A 253 23.71 -23.20 4.44
N LEU A 254 23.35 -22.08 5.07
CA LEU A 254 22.12 -21.35 4.71
C LEU A 254 22.22 -20.64 3.36
N LEU A 255 23.39 -20.13 2.96
CA LEU A 255 23.59 -19.58 1.62
C LEU A 255 23.54 -20.67 0.55
N LYS A 256 23.91 -21.92 0.87
CA LYS A 256 23.71 -23.05 -0.04
C LYS A 256 22.21 -23.30 -0.26
N LYS A 257 21.43 -23.37 0.82
CA LYS A 257 19.97 -23.50 0.76
C LYS A 257 19.31 -22.33 0.02
N PHE A 258 19.82 -21.11 0.20
CA PHE A 258 19.37 -19.93 -0.56
C PHE A 258 19.55 -20.07 -2.07
N LYS A 259 20.71 -20.58 -2.51
CA LYS A 259 20.95 -20.83 -3.94
C LYS A 259 20.08 -21.97 -4.50
N GLU A 260 19.81 -23.00 -3.70
CA GLU A 260 18.92 -24.09 -4.07
C GLU A 260 17.46 -23.60 -4.19
N HIS A 261 16.99 -22.82 -3.23
CA HIS A 261 15.68 -22.15 -3.27
C HIS A 261 15.55 -21.25 -4.51
N ALA A 262 16.56 -20.43 -4.78
CA ALA A 262 16.57 -19.57 -5.96
C ALA A 262 16.53 -20.35 -7.27
N ALA A 263 17.29 -21.45 -7.38
CA ALA A 263 17.27 -22.29 -8.56
C ALA A 263 15.91 -22.99 -8.75
N ALA A 264 15.28 -23.44 -7.67
CA ALA A 264 13.98 -24.09 -7.71
C ALA A 264 12.82 -23.15 -8.11
N ASN A 265 12.98 -21.85 -7.85
CA ASN A 265 11.97 -20.81 -8.12
C ASN A 265 12.39 -19.86 -9.25
N GLU A 266 13.46 -20.18 -10.00
CA GLU A 266 13.98 -19.39 -11.12
C GLU A 266 14.34 -17.92 -10.75
N LEU A 267 14.75 -17.68 -9.50
CA LEU A 267 15.05 -16.35 -8.97
C LEU A 267 16.48 -15.91 -9.30
N THR A 268 16.64 -14.64 -9.67
CA THR A 268 17.96 -14.02 -9.92
C THR A 268 18.21 -12.84 -8.99
N TYR A 269 19.47 -12.47 -8.78
CA TYR A 269 19.86 -11.43 -7.80
C TYR A 269 20.95 -10.49 -8.35
N THR A 270 20.84 -10.15 -9.64
CA THR A 270 21.82 -9.34 -10.36
C THR A 270 21.80 -7.87 -9.92
N THR A 271 20.65 -7.34 -9.52
CA THR A 271 20.47 -5.96 -9.05
C THR A 271 21.28 -5.69 -7.78
N LEU A 272 21.23 -6.61 -6.81
CA LEU A 272 22.08 -6.55 -5.61
C LEU A 272 23.53 -6.93 -5.93
N GLY A 273 23.75 -7.74 -6.96
CA GLY A 273 25.06 -8.09 -7.50
C GLY A 273 25.63 -9.43 -7.03
N SER A 274 25.04 -10.07 -6.01
CA SER A 274 25.39 -11.44 -5.61
C SER A 274 24.33 -12.11 -4.72
N PHE A 275 24.29 -13.44 -4.74
CA PHE A 275 23.50 -14.23 -3.78
C PHE A 275 23.89 -13.97 -2.33
N ASP A 276 25.18 -13.75 -2.03
CA ASP A 276 25.63 -13.49 -0.64
C ASP A 276 25.08 -12.18 -0.10
N ARG A 277 25.01 -11.13 -0.94
CA ARG A 277 24.42 -9.85 -0.55
C ARG A 277 22.90 -9.94 -0.41
N ALA A 278 22.23 -10.65 -1.31
CA ALA A 278 20.78 -10.84 -1.22
C ALA A 278 20.36 -11.66 -0.01
N TYR A 279 21.07 -12.75 0.29
CA TYR A 279 20.87 -13.53 1.49
C TYR A 279 21.05 -12.67 2.74
N GLU A 280 22.15 -11.90 2.83
CA GLU A 280 22.37 -11.02 3.97
C GLU A 280 21.29 -9.93 4.07
N ALA A 281 20.85 -9.33 2.96
CA ALA A 281 19.77 -8.34 2.97
C ALA A 281 18.48 -8.90 3.61
N ALA A 282 18.06 -10.11 3.20
CA ALA A 282 16.90 -10.76 3.77
C ALA A 282 17.05 -11.04 5.28
N VAL A 283 18.24 -11.48 5.72
CA VAL A 283 18.53 -11.69 7.15
C VAL A 283 18.56 -10.36 7.92
N MET A 284 19.11 -9.29 7.33
CA MET A 284 19.19 -7.97 7.98
C MET A 284 17.81 -7.35 8.21
N ASP A 285 16.84 -7.63 7.35
CA ASP A 285 15.47 -7.12 7.46
C ASP A 285 14.57 -7.91 8.42
N TYR A 286 15.03 -9.08 8.88
CA TYR A 286 14.23 -9.99 9.69
C TYR A 286 13.55 -9.32 10.89
N ILE A 287 14.30 -8.53 11.66
CA ILE A 287 13.76 -7.86 12.84
C ILE A 287 12.78 -6.75 12.45
N TRP A 288 13.05 -6.03 11.35
CA TRP A 288 12.15 -5.01 10.83
C TRP A 288 10.83 -5.64 10.39
N GLY A 289 10.90 -6.66 9.52
CA GLY A 289 9.74 -7.37 9.01
C GLY A 289 8.87 -7.99 10.11
N PHE A 290 9.50 -8.53 11.17
CA PHE A 290 8.77 -9.10 12.29
C PHE A 290 7.90 -8.03 12.97
N TRP A 291 8.48 -6.90 13.37
CA TRP A 291 7.71 -5.86 14.06
C TRP A 291 6.71 -5.17 13.12
N GLN A 292 7.02 -5.08 11.83
CA GLN A 292 6.11 -4.50 10.85
C GLN A 292 4.85 -5.36 10.63
N TYR A 293 4.97 -6.69 10.62
CA TYR A 293 3.87 -7.57 10.17
C TYR A 293 3.45 -8.70 11.11
N SER A 294 4.23 -8.97 12.16
CA SER A 294 3.92 -9.93 13.22
C SER A 294 3.48 -9.21 14.49
N THR A 295 3.04 -9.98 15.48
CA THR A 295 2.57 -9.52 16.78
C THR A 295 3.47 -10.05 17.89
N LEU A 296 3.31 -9.49 19.09
CA LEU A 296 4.03 -10.00 20.26
C LEU A 296 3.66 -11.46 20.59
N ALA A 297 2.44 -11.90 20.27
CA ALA A 297 2.02 -13.28 20.48
C ALA A 297 2.80 -14.26 19.59
N ASP A 298 3.02 -13.89 18.31
CA ASP A 298 3.78 -14.69 17.36
C ASP A 298 5.20 -14.98 17.86
N CYS A 299 5.77 -14.09 18.67
CA CYS A 299 7.10 -14.26 19.25
C CYS A 299 7.27 -15.55 20.08
N THR A 300 6.18 -16.08 20.60
CA THR A 300 6.14 -17.34 21.35
C THR A 300 5.82 -18.54 20.46
N GLU A 301 5.10 -18.31 19.36
CA GLU A 301 4.54 -19.37 18.52
C GLU A 301 5.45 -19.73 17.34
N ILE A 302 6.13 -18.75 16.73
CA ILE A 302 6.87 -18.92 15.47
C ILE A 302 8.40 -18.92 15.65
N LEU A 303 8.91 -18.44 16.79
CA LEU A 303 10.36 -18.28 16.97
C LEU A 303 11.01 -19.51 17.62
N PRO A 304 12.00 -20.13 16.96
CA PRO A 304 12.71 -21.25 17.55
C PRO A 304 13.65 -20.80 18.68
N ASP A 305 13.99 -21.73 19.59
CA ASP A 305 15.12 -21.55 20.50
C ASP A 305 16.42 -21.61 19.69
N ALA A 306 16.94 -20.44 19.30
CA ALA A 306 18.07 -20.31 18.39
C ALA A 306 19.31 -21.17 18.77
N LYS A 307 19.53 -21.43 20.06
CA LYS A 307 20.65 -22.28 20.53
C LYS A 307 20.47 -23.76 20.23
N LYS A 308 19.23 -24.22 20.07
CA LYS A 308 18.87 -25.61 19.78
C LYS A 308 18.34 -25.79 18.36
N ALA A 309 18.03 -24.69 17.68
CA ALA A 309 17.51 -24.67 16.34
C ALA A 309 18.49 -25.33 15.35
N THR A 310 17.92 -26.15 14.48
CA THR A 310 18.54 -26.67 13.27
C THR A 310 18.71 -25.56 12.22
N ASP A 311 19.49 -25.82 11.18
CA ASP A 311 19.61 -24.89 10.06
C ASP A 311 18.26 -24.67 9.36
N GLU A 312 17.42 -25.69 9.30
CA GLU A 312 16.07 -25.61 8.73
C GLU A 312 15.17 -24.67 9.56
N GLU A 313 15.17 -24.80 10.88
CA GLU A 313 14.36 -23.94 11.74
C GLU A 313 14.80 -22.47 11.70
N ILE A 314 16.10 -22.20 11.55
CA ILE A 314 16.60 -20.82 11.34
C ILE A 314 16.19 -20.31 9.96
N TRP A 315 16.30 -21.13 8.92
CA TRP A 315 15.86 -20.81 7.57
C TRP A 315 14.37 -20.45 7.56
N ASP A 316 13.51 -21.34 8.04
CA ASP A 316 12.06 -21.18 8.03
C ASP A 316 11.63 -19.94 8.83
N ALA A 317 12.28 -19.69 9.97
CA ALA A 317 12.00 -18.50 10.77
C ALA A 317 12.30 -17.21 10.00
N VAL A 318 13.44 -17.12 9.30
CA VAL A 318 13.79 -15.94 8.50
C VAL A 318 12.88 -15.82 7.28
N ASP A 319 12.62 -16.92 6.58
CA ASP A 319 11.78 -16.92 5.37
C ASP A 319 10.34 -16.51 5.66
N ALA A 320 9.76 -17.01 6.76
CA ALA A 320 8.40 -16.69 7.17
C ALA A 320 8.16 -15.19 7.45
N VAL A 321 9.23 -14.43 7.69
CA VAL A 321 9.16 -12.99 8.03
C VAL A 321 9.69 -12.11 6.91
N SER A 322 10.92 -12.37 6.43
CA SER A 322 11.57 -11.55 5.41
C SER A 322 11.25 -11.98 3.99
N GLY A 323 10.97 -13.27 3.76
CA GLY A 323 10.83 -13.87 2.44
C GLY A 323 12.13 -13.86 1.63
N PHE A 324 12.74 -15.02 1.40
CA PHE A 324 14.00 -15.12 0.63
C PHE A 324 13.83 -14.75 -0.85
N GLY A 325 12.60 -14.72 -1.36
CA GLY A 325 12.27 -14.23 -2.71
C GLY A 325 12.22 -12.70 -2.85
N PHE A 326 12.06 -11.95 -1.75
CA PHE A 326 11.73 -10.51 -1.80
C PHE A 326 12.78 -9.65 -2.50
N TYR A 327 14.05 -10.03 -2.39
CA TYR A 327 15.18 -9.31 -3.01
C TYR A 327 15.61 -9.87 -4.36
N SER A 328 14.81 -10.76 -4.97
CA SER A 328 15.03 -11.22 -6.33
C SER A 328 14.84 -10.08 -7.34
N ASP A 329 15.45 -10.20 -8.52
CA ASP A 329 15.29 -9.21 -9.59
C ASP A 329 13.83 -9.09 -10.05
N GLN A 330 13.07 -10.19 -9.99
CA GLN A 330 11.66 -10.26 -10.32
C GLN A 330 10.81 -9.38 -9.40
N GLU A 331 10.96 -9.55 -8.09
CA GLU A 331 10.26 -8.72 -7.09
C GLU A 331 10.77 -7.27 -7.15
N LEU A 332 12.07 -7.06 -7.27
CA LEU A 332 12.65 -5.72 -7.36
C LEU A 332 12.20 -4.97 -8.62
N GLU A 333 11.91 -5.64 -9.74
CA GLU A 333 11.36 -4.97 -10.92
C GLU A 333 10.02 -4.29 -10.60
N ALA A 334 9.13 -4.98 -9.90
CA ALA A 334 7.83 -4.45 -9.49
C ALA A 334 7.99 -3.28 -8.50
N TYR A 335 8.94 -3.36 -7.57
CA TYR A 335 9.18 -2.34 -6.54
C TYR A 335 10.26 -1.30 -6.90
N THR A 336 10.87 -1.36 -8.08
CA THR A 336 11.87 -0.37 -8.53
C THR A 336 11.35 1.07 -8.41
N PRO A 337 10.08 1.40 -8.72
CA PRO A 337 9.56 2.75 -8.50
C PRO A 337 9.58 3.20 -7.05
N TYR A 338 9.31 2.30 -6.10
CA TYR A 338 9.43 2.62 -4.68
C TYR A 338 10.87 2.90 -4.30
N TYR A 339 11.80 1.98 -4.59
CA TYR A 339 13.21 2.15 -4.21
C TYR A 339 13.88 3.33 -4.90
N TYR A 340 13.48 3.64 -6.14
CA TYR A 340 13.87 4.87 -6.82
C TYR A 340 13.42 6.08 -6.01
N GLN A 341 12.15 6.14 -5.61
CA GLN A 341 11.62 7.29 -4.88
C GLN A 341 12.22 7.39 -3.47
N ALA A 342 12.42 6.27 -2.78
CA ALA A 342 13.12 6.21 -1.50
C ALA A 342 14.50 6.86 -1.60
N GLY A 343 15.34 6.42 -2.53
CA GLY A 343 16.68 6.98 -2.71
C GLY A 343 16.76 8.27 -3.54
N THR A 344 15.64 8.91 -3.89
CA THR A 344 15.65 10.22 -4.57
C THR A 344 14.89 11.32 -3.84
N GLN A 345 13.87 11.01 -3.03
CA GLN A 345 13.08 12.00 -2.31
C GLN A 345 12.59 11.57 -0.93
N LEU A 346 12.21 10.30 -0.71
CA LEU A 346 11.52 9.91 0.53
C LEU A 346 12.48 9.66 1.69
N GLY A 347 13.69 9.20 1.38
CA GLY A 347 14.61 8.65 2.36
C GLY A 347 14.32 7.19 2.68
N SER A 348 15.12 6.61 3.57
CA SER A 348 15.00 5.22 4.02
C SER A 348 15.70 5.01 5.36
N PRO A 349 15.19 4.09 6.21
CA PRO A 349 15.82 3.81 7.48
C PRO A 349 17.20 3.15 7.32
N ASP A 350 18.15 3.54 8.15
CA ASP A 350 19.42 2.82 8.41
C ASP A 350 19.55 2.45 9.89
N ILE A 351 19.25 1.19 10.23
CA ILE A 351 19.14 0.75 11.63
C ILE A 351 20.41 0.08 12.16
N LYS A 352 20.77 0.37 13.41
CA LYS A 352 21.87 -0.33 14.08
C LYS A 352 21.44 -1.70 14.59
N GLN A 353 22.29 -2.69 14.36
CA GLN A 353 22.09 -4.07 14.80
C GLN A 353 23.28 -4.58 15.65
N PRO A 354 23.54 -3.98 16.84
CA PRO A 354 24.76 -4.23 17.62
C PRO A 354 24.93 -5.69 18.07
N TRP A 355 23.85 -6.47 18.20
CA TRP A 355 23.91 -7.89 18.56
C TRP A 355 24.56 -8.76 17.47
N LEU A 356 24.73 -8.26 16.24
CA LEU A 356 25.45 -8.96 15.17
C LEU A 356 26.97 -8.85 15.32
N GLY A 357 27.50 -7.80 15.96
CA GLY A 357 28.94 -7.53 15.98
C GLY A 357 29.51 -7.45 14.56
N ASN A 358 30.56 -8.22 14.28
CA ASN A 358 31.25 -8.22 12.97
C ASN A 358 30.72 -9.29 11.98
N LEU A 359 29.51 -9.83 12.20
CA LEU A 359 28.96 -10.90 11.34
C LEU A 359 28.44 -10.40 9.99
N SER A 360 27.99 -9.15 9.93
CA SER A 360 27.53 -8.53 8.69
C SER A 360 28.74 -8.20 7.80
N ARG A 361 28.64 -8.53 6.51
CA ARG A 361 29.64 -8.17 5.49
C ARG A 361 29.26 -6.90 4.73
N TYR A 362 27.97 -6.57 4.67
CA TYR A 362 27.45 -5.53 3.79
C TYR A 362 26.68 -4.42 4.53
N GLY A 363 26.42 -4.56 5.83
CA GLY A 363 25.59 -3.66 6.61
C GLY A 363 24.10 -3.75 6.27
N TYR A 364 23.31 -2.83 6.82
CA TYR A 364 21.94 -2.62 6.39
C TYR A 364 21.93 -2.00 4.98
N GLN A 365 21.04 -2.44 4.10
CA GLN A 365 21.15 -2.14 2.67
C GLN A 365 20.39 -0.86 2.28
N PRO A 366 21.04 0.14 1.65
CA PRO A 366 20.36 1.36 1.21
C PRO A 366 19.55 1.14 -0.08
N PRO A 367 18.53 1.97 -0.37
CA PRO A 367 17.66 1.85 -1.56
C PRO A 367 18.39 1.76 -2.89
N ARG A 368 19.57 2.40 -3.00
CA ARG A 368 20.40 2.36 -4.21
C ARG A 368 20.82 0.93 -4.60
N ASN A 369 20.88 -0.02 -3.66
CA ASN A 369 21.21 -1.40 -3.95
C ASN A 369 20.04 -2.19 -4.54
N PHE A 370 18.82 -1.65 -4.50
CA PHE A 370 17.58 -2.28 -4.96
C PHE A 370 17.08 -1.70 -6.30
N VAL A 371 17.86 -0.83 -6.92
CA VAL A 371 17.54 -0.21 -8.21
C VAL A 371 18.61 -0.60 -9.24
N PRO A 372 18.27 -0.98 -10.48
CA PRO A 372 19.23 -1.21 -11.55
C PRO A 372 20.17 -0.01 -11.80
N ARG A 373 21.46 -0.27 -12.05
CA ARG A 373 22.48 0.78 -12.23
C ARG A 373 22.28 1.65 -13.48
N SER A 374 21.48 1.17 -14.44
CA SER A 374 21.04 1.92 -15.62
C SER A 374 20.12 3.11 -15.28
N ILE A 375 19.54 3.13 -14.08
CA ILE A 375 18.66 4.20 -13.62
C ILE A 375 19.47 5.12 -12.70
N PRO A 376 19.81 6.36 -13.12
CA PRO A 376 20.55 7.30 -12.30
C PRO A 376 19.68 7.81 -11.14
N MET A 377 20.25 7.91 -9.95
CA MET A 377 19.58 8.44 -8.75
C MET A 377 20.37 9.59 -8.14
N LYS A 378 19.66 10.63 -7.73
CA LYS A 378 20.19 11.76 -6.97
C LYS A 378 19.19 12.13 -5.90
N PHE A 379 19.63 12.13 -4.64
CA PHE A 379 18.77 12.44 -3.51
C PHE A 379 18.51 13.95 -3.35
N ASP A 380 17.25 14.32 -3.26
CA ASP A 380 16.77 15.66 -2.91
C ASP A 380 16.51 15.75 -1.40
N ARG A 381 17.47 16.35 -0.69
CA ARG A 381 17.42 16.57 0.77
C ARG A 381 16.33 17.56 1.20
N GLY A 382 15.73 18.29 0.27
CA GLY A 382 14.71 19.30 0.55
C GLY A 382 13.29 18.73 0.62
N ALA A 383 13.02 17.63 -0.10
CA ALA A 383 11.66 17.16 -0.37
C ALA A 383 10.85 16.86 0.91
N MET A 384 11.36 16.00 1.79
CA MET A 384 10.64 15.64 3.02
C MET A 384 10.63 16.76 4.05
N ARG A 385 11.70 17.55 4.17
CA ARG A 385 11.74 18.74 5.04
C ARG A 385 10.70 19.77 4.65
N ASP A 386 10.44 19.90 3.37
CA ASP A 386 9.44 20.79 2.82
C ASP A 386 8.02 20.32 3.19
N VAL A 387 7.73 19.01 3.04
CA VAL A 387 6.44 18.42 3.45
C VAL A 387 6.24 18.52 4.96
N ASP A 388 7.19 18.06 5.77
CA ASP A 388 7.09 18.08 7.24
C ASP A 388 6.86 19.49 7.77
N ARG A 389 7.62 20.48 7.25
CA ARG A 389 7.42 21.88 7.62
C ARG A 389 6.00 22.34 7.29
N TRP A 390 5.48 21.98 6.12
CA TRP A 390 4.14 22.40 5.76
C TRP A 390 3.07 21.76 6.65
N VAL A 391 3.15 20.45 6.90
CA VAL A 391 2.22 19.74 7.81
C VAL A 391 2.21 20.41 9.19
N ARG A 392 3.39 20.70 9.75
CA ARG A 392 3.50 21.36 11.06
C ARG A 392 2.83 22.73 11.13
N ASN A 393 2.73 23.44 10.01
CA ASN A 393 2.22 24.82 9.97
C ASN A 393 0.82 24.96 9.37
N ASN A 394 0.34 23.96 8.63
CA ASN A 394 -0.87 24.08 7.81
C ASN A 394 -1.84 22.91 7.95
N ALA A 395 -1.54 21.88 8.74
CA ALA A 395 -2.41 20.73 8.89
C ALA A 395 -3.81 21.14 9.38
N ARG A 396 -4.82 20.81 8.59
CA ARG A 396 -6.23 21.06 8.88
C ARG A 396 -7.01 19.80 8.55
N GLN A 397 -7.76 19.27 9.51
CA GLN A 397 -8.58 18.06 9.29
C GLN A 397 -7.73 16.87 8.80
N MET A 398 -6.53 16.73 9.39
CA MET A 398 -5.61 15.64 9.11
C MET A 398 -5.56 14.68 10.30
N LEU A 399 -5.85 13.41 10.06
CA LEU A 399 -5.77 12.34 11.03
C LEU A 399 -4.68 11.36 10.64
N TYR A 400 -3.71 11.16 11.53
CA TYR A 400 -2.68 10.13 11.41
C TYR A 400 -2.94 9.00 12.41
N VAL A 401 -2.85 7.74 11.96
CA VAL A 401 -3.06 6.55 12.80
C VAL A 401 -1.85 5.63 12.65
N TYR A 402 -1.16 5.35 13.77
CA TYR A 402 0.04 4.51 13.79
C TYR A 402 -0.15 3.26 14.65
N GLY A 403 0.56 2.18 14.35
CA GLY A 403 0.68 1.03 15.25
C GLY A 403 1.76 1.26 16.30
N GLU A 404 1.51 0.91 17.56
CA GLU A 404 2.52 1.01 18.64
C GLU A 404 3.80 0.24 18.31
N ASN A 405 3.65 -0.95 17.73
CA ASN A 405 4.73 -1.88 17.39
C ASN A 405 5.19 -1.78 15.93
N ASP A 406 4.70 -0.81 15.15
CA ASP A 406 5.15 -0.57 13.79
C ASP A 406 6.48 0.22 13.76
N PRO A 407 7.56 -0.30 13.17
CA PRO A 407 8.82 0.44 13.04
C PRO A 407 8.68 1.82 12.38
N TRP A 408 7.77 1.96 11.41
CA TRP A 408 7.54 3.24 10.71
C TRP A 408 7.00 4.35 11.63
N ARG A 409 6.43 4.00 12.79
CA ARG A 409 6.00 4.99 13.80
C ARG A 409 7.19 5.70 14.44
N ALA A 410 8.42 5.19 14.35
CA ALA A 410 9.59 5.85 14.94
C ALA A 410 9.76 7.28 14.41
N GLU A 411 9.39 7.52 13.15
CA GLU A 411 9.43 8.82 12.49
C GLU A 411 8.06 9.17 11.92
N PRO A 412 7.10 9.58 12.77
CA PRO A 412 5.76 9.88 12.34
C PRO A 412 5.67 11.30 11.78
N PHE A 413 4.62 11.59 11.00
CA PHE A 413 4.19 12.97 10.80
C PHE A 413 3.82 13.58 12.15
N ARG A 414 4.26 14.81 12.38
CA ARG A 414 4.00 15.55 13.61
C ARG A 414 3.20 16.80 13.31
N LEU A 415 2.15 17.00 14.09
CA LEU A 415 1.38 18.23 14.07
C LEU A 415 2.12 19.31 14.83
N GLY A 416 2.15 20.53 14.29
CA GLY A 416 2.71 21.70 14.95
C GLY A 416 1.61 22.57 15.56
N ARG A 417 2.01 23.71 16.14
CA ARG A 417 1.09 24.63 16.81
C ARG A 417 0.02 25.23 15.89
N GLY A 418 0.26 25.26 14.59
CA GLY A 418 -0.69 25.74 13.59
C GLY A 418 -1.70 24.69 13.14
N ALA A 419 -1.64 23.47 13.66
CA ALA A 419 -2.58 22.42 13.29
C ALA A 419 -3.97 22.70 13.87
N GLU A 420 -5.00 22.60 13.04
CA GLU A 420 -6.40 22.81 13.43
C GLU A 420 -7.20 21.54 13.16
N ASP A 421 -8.01 21.10 14.13
CA ASP A 421 -8.86 19.91 14.02
C ASP A 421 -8.12 18.70 13.43
N SER A 422 -6.89 18.45 13.88
CA SER A 422 -6.00 17.42 13.36
C SER A 422 -5.46 16.58 14.50
N TYR A 423 -5.25 15.28 14.28
CA TYR A 423 -4.94 14.34 15.35
C TYR A 423 -3.87 13.33 14.91
N VAL A 424 -3.11 12.84 15.89
CA VAL A 424 -2.22 11.68 15.74
C VAL A 424 -2.60 10.67 16.81
N TYR A 425 -3.07 9.49 16.40
CA TYR A 425 -3.40 8.39 17.30
C TYR A 425 -2.40 7.23 17.14
N THR A 426 -2.24 6.48 18.22
CA THR A 426 -1.46 5.24 18.25
C THR A 426 -2.35 4.10 18.71
N VAL A 427 -2.45 3.05 17.90
CA VAL A 427 -3.18 1.82 18.20
C VAL A 427 -2.30 0.93 19.08
N PRO A 428 -2.68 0.67 20.34
CA PRO A 428 -1.88 -0.17 21.25
C PRO A 428 -1.69 -1.58 20.71
N GLY A 429 -0.47 -2.11 20.82
CA GLY A 429 -0.08 -3.45 20.38
C GLY A 429 -0.08 -3.69 18.86
N ALA A 430 -0.68 -2.81 18.06
CA ALA A 430 -0.79 -3.00 16.61
C ALA A 430 0.53 -2.70 15.88
N ASN A 431 0.66 -3.29 14.70
CA ASN A 431 1.80 -3.13 13.80
C ASN A 431 1.37 -2.30 12.57
N HIS A 432 1.95 -2.56 11.40
CA HIS A 432 1.66 -1.81 10.17
C HIS A 432 0.21 -1.95 9.68
N GLY A 433 -0.57 -2.88 10.23
CA GLY A 433 -2.01 -3.00 10.00
C GLY A 433 -2.91 -2.17 10.92
N ALA A 434 -2.34 -1.18 11.62
CA ALA A 434 -3.08 -0.31 12.53
C ALA A 434 -4.22 0.45 11.82
N ARG A 435 -5.38 0.49 12.48
CA ARG A 435 -6.63 1.08 11.98
C ARG A 435 -7.37 1.80 13.09
N ILE A 436 -8.29 2.70 12.74
CA ILE A 436 -9.17 3.41 13.68
C ILE A 436 -9.98 2.42 14.51
N SER A 437 -10.45 1.34 13.89
CA SER A 437 -11.15 0.24 14.57
C SER A 437 -10.36 -0.42 15.71
N GLY A 438 -9.02 -0.36 15.67
CA GLY A 438 -8.15 -0.86 16.74
C GLY A 438 -7.91 0.14 17.89
N LEU A 439 -8.30 1.40 17.74
CA LEU A 439 -8.08 2.42 18.77
C LEU A 439 -8.89 2.14 20.05
N PRO A 440 -8.43 2.63 21.22
CA PRO A 440 -9.22 2.66 22.43
C PRO A 440 -10.60 3.30 22.19
N ASP A 441 -11.64 2.82 22.88
CA ASP A 441 -13.04 3.14 22.57
C ASP A 441 -13.33 4.64 22.41
N ALA A 442 -12.78 5.48 23.29
CA ALA A 442 -12.97 6.93 23.23
C ALA A 442 -12.29 7.57 22.01
N GLU A 443 -11.06 7.17 21.70
CA GLU A 443 -10.31 7.65 20.53
C GLU A 443 -10.94 7.14 19.22
N ARG A 444 -11.38 5.88 19.19
CA ARG A 444 -12.09 5.28 18.06
C ARG A 444 -13.38 6.02 17.75
N ALA A 445 -14.20 6.27 18.77
CA ALA A 445 -15.45 7.01 18.61
C ALA A 445 -15.18 8.45 18.16
N LYS A 446 -14.20 9.14 18.77
CA LYS A 446 -13.81 10.49 18.36
C LYS A 446 -13.32 10.55 16.91
N ALA A 447 -12.38 9.70 16.51
CA ALA A 447 -11.86 9.63 15.14
C ALA A 447 -12.98 9.36 14.12
N THR A 448 -13.88 8.43 14.44
CA THR A 448 -15.04 8.12 13.59
C THR A 448 -15.98 9.33 13.47
N ALA A 449 -16.27 10.02 14.57
CA ALA A 449 -17.11 11.21 14.59
C ALA A 449 -16.48 12.37 13.78
N ASP A 450 -15.17 12.58 13.92
CA ASP A 450 -14.41 13.59 13.21
C ASP A 450 -14.46 13.35 11.69
N ILE A 451 -14.19 12.12 11.23
CA ILE A 451 -14.29 11.74 9.81
C ILE A 451 -15.71 11.96 9.26
N GLN A 452 -16.74 11.54 10.01
CA GLN A 452 -18.12 11.76 9.59
C GLN A 452 -18.48 13.24 9.51
N ARG A 453 -17.98 14.07 10.44
CA ARG A 453 -18.17 15.52 10.43
C ARG A 453 -17.48 16.15 9.23
N TRP A 454 -16.22 15.81 8.96
CA TRP A 454 -15.47 16.33 7.81
C TRP A 454 -16.12 15.95 6.48
N ALA A 455 -16.64 14.73 6.39
CA ALA A 455 -17.40 14.24 5.24
C ALA A 455 -18.82 14.82 5.12
N GLY A 456 -19.29 15.58 6.12
CA GLY A 456 -20.63 16.17 6.12
C GLY A 456 -21.78 15.16 6.29
N VAL A 457 -21.51 13.98 6.85
CA VAL A 457 -22.47 12.87 6.98
C VAL A 457 -22.71 12.43 8.43
N ALA A 458 -22.15 13.15 9.43
CA ALA A 458 -22.37 12.87 10.84
C ALA A 458 -23.88 12.88 11.17
N PRO A 459 -24.48 11.76 11.64
CA PRO A 459 -25.87 11.74 12.08
C PRO A 459 -26.12 12.68 13.25
N ALA A 460 -27.35 13.18 13.42
CA ALA A 460 -27.71 14.07 14.53
C ALA A 460 -27.32 13.52 15.92
N ALA A 461 -27.45 12.21 16.12
CA ALA A 461 -27.04 11.55 17.35
C ALA A 461 -25.52 11.63 17.61
N VAL A 462 -24.70 11.58 16.56
CA VAL A 462 -23.24 11.70 16.63
C VAL A 462 -22.83 13.17 16.81
N GLN A 463 -23.54 14.10 16.17
CA GLN A 463 -23.32 15.53 16.39
C GLN A 463 -23.60 15.94 17.84
N ALA A 464 -24.64 15.37 18.45
CA ALA A 464 -24.96 15.60 19.86
C ALA A 464 -24.01 14.87 20.82
N ASP A 465 -23.50 13.70 20.44
CA ASP A 465 -22.63 12.87 21.26
C ASP A 465 -21.66 12.04 20.39
N PRO A 466 -20.40 12.49 20.24
CA PRO A 466 -19.37 11.78 19.47
C PRO A 466 -19.12 10.34 19.92
N ALA A 467 -19.41 9.99 21.19
CA ALA A 467 -19.22 8.63 21.70
C ALA A 467 -20.13 7.60 21.01
N LYS A 468 -21.19 8.05 20.33
CA LYS A 468 -22.11 7.19 19.56
C LYS A 468 -21.63 6.89 18.14
N ALA A 469 -20.53 7.49 17.70
CA ALA A 469 -20.04 7.31 16.35
C ALA A 469 -19.63 5.86 16.08
N LYS A 470 -20.12 5.36 14.94
CA LYS A 470 -19.80 4.05 14.37
C LYS A 470 -19.77 4.20 12.85
N PRO A 471 -19.04 3.35 12.11
CA PRO A 471 -19.09 3.38 10.66
C PRO A 471 -20.52 3.36 10.14
N LEU A 472 -20.83 4.23 9.17
CA LEU A 472 -22.19 4.33 8.62
C LEU A 472 -22.52 3.13 7.74
N ALA A 473 -21.51 2.54 7.11
CA ALA A 473 -21.69 1.33 6.34
C ALA A 473 -21.67 0.10 7.25
N LYS A 474 -22.50 -0.88 6.93
CA LYS A 474 -22.34 -2.23 7.50
C LYS A 474 -21.04 -2.84 6.97
N PHE A 475 -20.39 -3.62 7.84
CA PHE A 475 -19.24 -4.43 7.45
C PHE A 475 -19.65 -5.43 6.37
N ASP A 476 -18.86 -5.50 5.32
CA ASP A 476 -19.01 -6.39 4.18
C ASP A 476 -17.80 -7.32 4.11
N THR A 477 -18.03 -8.62 4.31
CA THR A 477 -16.96 -9.62 4.40
C THR A 477 -16.20 -9.83 3.10
N ARG A 478 -16.64 -9.28 1.96
CA ARG A 478 -15.92 -9.33 0.69
C ARG A 478 -15.21 -8.02 0.36
N LEU A 479 -15.78 -6.86 0.71
CA LEU A 479 -15.15 -5.55 0.44
C LEU A 479 -14.16 -5.10 1.51
N ASP A 480 -14.37 -5.49 2.77
CA ASP A 480 -13.66 -4.89 3.91
C ASP A 480 -12.53 -5.78 4.45
N GLN A 481 -12.18 -6.83 3.71
CA GLN A 481 -11.04 -7.66 4.06
C GLN A 481 -9.73 -6.87 3.97
N LEU A 482 -8.80 -7.18 4.87
CA LEU A 482 -7.50 -6.53 5.04
C LEU A 482 -6.56 -6.65 3.83
N ASN A 483 -6.93 -7.41 2.80
CA ASN A 483 -6.05 -7.76 1.69
C ASN A 483 -5.73 -6.57 0.76
N GLY A 484 -6.52 -5.48 0.80
CA GLY A 484 -6.40 -4.37 -0.16
C GLY A 484 -5.85 -3.03 0.36
N GLU A 485 -5.71 -2.82 1.68
CA GLU A 485 -5.24 -1.54 2.25
C GLU A 485 -3.76 -1.54 2.65
N ILE A 486 -3.27 -2.69 3.09
CA ILE A 486 -1.84 -2.97 3.17
C ILE A 486 -1.56 -3.63 1.83
N GLU A 487 -1.10 -2.85 0.85
CA GLU A 487 -0.85 -3.25 -0.54
C GLU A 487 0.17 -4.41 -0.59
N ARG A 488 -0.27 -5.63 -0.22
CA ARG A 488 0.32 -6.87 -0.67
C ARG A 488 -0.16 -7.00 -2.11
N GLY A 489 0.77 -6.93 -3.06
CA GLY A 489 0.46 -7.40 -4.41
C GLY A 489 -0.16 -8.80 -4.28
N ASP A 490 -1.25 -9.06 -4.99
CA ASP A 490 -1.93 -10.37 -4.97
C ASP A 490 -1.00 -11.53 -5.43
N GLU A 491 0.24 -11.22 -5.83
CA GLU A 491 1.33 -12.16 -6.15
C GLU A 491 2.31 -12.42 -4.98
N VAL A 492 2.31 -11.57 -3.94
CA VAL A 492 3.06 -11.81 -2.70
C VAL A 492 2.17 -12.64 -1.77
N LEU A 493 1.97 -13.89 -2.20
CA LEU A 493 1.63 -14.98 -1.32
C LEU A 493 2.50 -14.85 -0.07
N ARG A 494 1.90 -14.91 1.12
CA ARG A 494 2.54 -15.70 2.17
C ARG A 494 2.82 -17.05 1.49
N PRO A 495 4.07 -17.56 1.43
CA PRO A 495 4.26 -18.92 0.96
C PRO A 495 3.31 -19.88 1.68
#